data_AF-A0A1G3UII8-F1
#
_entry.id   AF-A0A1G3UII8-F1
#
_cell.length_a   1.000
_cell.length_b   1.000
_cell.length_c   1.000
_cell.angle_alpha   90.00
_cell.angle_beta   90.00
_cell.angle_gamma   90.00
#
_symmetry.space_group_name_H-M   'P 1'
#
loop_
_entity.id
_entity.type
_entity.pdbx_description
1 polymer ?
#
loop_
_entity_poly.entity_id
_entity_poly.type
_entity_poly.pdbx_seq_one_letter_code
_entity_poly.pdbx_strand_id
1 'polypeptide(L)'
;MIFFGHKFIENENFYHISSIEAILNTPPSSTLYIEFSEMNLDIINHAALNSMSIAIYAQNITQVVYASSLSASYIVVPRDLAKSAQNVAENY
;
A
#
# COMPACT_ATOMS: atom_id res chain seq x y z
N MET A 1 10.88 0.48 11.74
CA MET A 1 10.68 1.79 11.08
C MET A 1 11.54 1.82 9.83
N ILE A 2 10.93 2.06 8.67
CA ILE A 2 11.59 2.13 7.36
C ILE A 2 11.48 3.58 6.88
N PHE A 3 12.55 4.11 6.26
CA PHE A 3 12.59 5.48 5.75
C PHE A 3 12.47 5.49 4.22
N PHE A 4 11.50 6.23 3.71
CA PHE A 4 11.28 6.44 2.27
C PHE A 4 11.59 7.89 1.88
N GLY A 5 12.05 8.09 0.64
CA GLY A 5 12.21 9.42 0.02
C GLY A 5 13.43 10.24 0.50
N HIS A 6 14.37 9.65 1.24
CA HIS A 6 15.58 10.36 1.67
C HIS A 6 16.75 10.12 0.70
N LYS A 7 17.42 11.19 0.25
CA LYS A 7 18.56 11.12 -0.70
C LYS A 7 19.77 10.26 -0.26
N PHE A 8 19.84 9.92 1.02
CA PHE A 8 20.94 9.10 1.59
C PHE A 8 20.54 7.65 1.80
N ILE A 9 19.28 7.29 1.57
CA ILE A 9 18.74 5.96 1.81
C ILE A 9 18.03 5.55 0.53
N GLU A 10 18.66 4.65 -0.24
CA GLU A 10 17.98 4.03 -1.36
C GLU A 10 16.76 3.24 -0.83
N ASN A 11 15.63 3.42 -1.51
CA ASN A 11 14.39 2.74 -1.21
C ASN A 11 13.71 2.37 -2.52
N GLU A 12 12.82 1.39 -2.43
CA GLU A 12 11.94 1.06 -3.54
C GLU A 12 10.97 2.21 -3.82
N ASN A 13 10.66 2.40 -5.09
CA ASN A 13 9.70 3.41 -5.53
C ASN A 13 8.30 2.83 -5.53
N PHE A 14 7.36 3.66 -5.08
CA PHE A 14 5.95 3.38 -5.14
C PHE A 14 5.36 3.98 -6.41
N TYR A 15 4.65 3.17 -7.19
CA TYR A 15 4.02 3.61 -8.44
C TYR A 15 2.53 3.74 -8.23
N HIS A 16 1.99 4.94 -8.34
CA HIS A 16 0.56 5.15 -8.18
C HIS A 16 -0.20 4.57 -9.36
N ILE A 17 -1.16 3.68 -9.07
CA ILE A 17 -1.98 2.99 -10.07
C ILE A 17 -3.46 3.30 -9.86
N SER A 18 -4.11 3.68 -10.95
CA SER A 18 -5.55 3.94 -11.01
C SER A 18 -6.30 2.97 -11.94
N SER A 19 -5.62 2.02 -12.58
CA SER A 19 -6.25 0.99 -13.41
C SER A 19 -5.34 -0.24 -13.56
N ILE A 20 -5.94 -1.41 -13.82
CA ILE A 20 -5.19 -2.66 -14.07
C ILE A 20 -4.26 -2.50 -15.30
N GLU A 21 -4.68 -1.76 -16.33
CA GLU A 21 -3.87 -1.50 -17.52
C GLU A 21 -2.60 -0.71 -17.21
N ALA A 22 -2.65 0.20 -16.23
CA ALA A 22 -1.48 0.97 -15.82
C ALA A 22 -0.39 0.09 -15.19
N ILE A 23 -0.75 -1.08 -14.63
CA ILE A 23 0.20 -2.05 -14.10
C ILE A 23 1.17 -2.53 -15.19
N LEU A 24 0.71 -2.71 -16.43
CA LEU A 24 1.57 -3.16 -17.55
C LEU A 24 2.66 -2.13 -17.90
N ASN A 25 2.46 -0.86 -17.53
CA ASN A 25 3.41 0.22 -17.74
C ASN A 25 4.31 0.47 -16.53
N THR A 26 4.20 -0.35 -15.47
CA THR A 26 5.09 -0.27 -14.31
C THR A 26 6.32 -1.16 -14.48
N PRO A 27 7.47 -0.77 -13.90
CA PRO A 27 8.63 -1.65 -13.89
C PRO A 27 8.33 -2.99 -13.21
N PRO A 28 8.93 -4.10 -13.69
CA PRO A 28 8.82 -5.40 -13.03
C PRO A 28 9.24 -5.32 -11.56
N SER A 29 8.55 -6.09 -10.71
CA SER A 29 8.83 -6.17 -9.27
C SER A 29 8.74 -4.83 -8.51
N SER A 30 8.05 -3.84 -9.07
CA SER A 30 7.76 -2.59 -8.39
C SER A 30 6.58 -2.73 -7.43
N THR A 31 6.52 -1.86 -6.42
CA THR A 31 5.38 -1.78 -5.50
C THR A 31 4.32 -0.85 -6.05
N LEU A 32 3.11 -1.39 -6.19
CA LEU A 32 1.96 -0.63 -6.65
C LEU A 32 1.36 0.13 -5.47
N TYR A 33 1.23 1.44 -5.61
CA TYR A 33 0.56 2.30 -4.64
C TYR A 33 -0.88 2.53 -5.06
N ILE A 34 -1.81 2.20 -4.17
CA ILE A 34 -3.24 2.21 -4.45
C ILE A 34 -3.97 2.84 -3.26
N GLU A 35 -4.90 3.75 -3.53
CA GLU A 35 -5.78 4.29 -2.51
C GLU A 35 -6.87 3.29 -2.12
N PHE A 36 -7.10 3.09 -0.83
CA PHE A 36 -8.19 2.24 -0.36
C PHE A 36 -9.54 2.87 -0.71
N SER A 37 -10.22 2.29 -1.71
CA SER A 37 -11.53 2.70 -2.20
C SER A 37 -12.23 1.52 -2.85
N GLU A 38 -13.57 1.48 -2.79
CA GLU A 38 -14.36 0.45 -3.48
C GLU A 38 -14.10 0.43 -4.99
N MET A 39 -13.81 1.59 -5.59
CA MET A 39 -13.49 1.71 -7.01
C MET A 39 -12.14 1.10 -7.39
N ASN A 40 -11.24 0.91 -6.43
CA ASN A 40 -9.90 0.35 -6.66
C ASN A 40 -9.79 -1.10 -6.16
N LEU A 41 -10.88 -1.68 -5.65
CA LEU A 41 -10.86 -3.00 -5.02
C LEU A 41 -10.55 -4.11 -6.03
N ASP A 42 -11.00 -3.95 -7.27
CA ASP A 42 -10.65 -4.81 -8.40
C ASP A 42 -9.12 -4.81 -8.65
N ILE A 43 -8.49 -3.63 -8.63
CA ILE A 43 -7.04 -3.48 -8.80
C ILE A 43 -6.30 -4.16 -7.64
N ILE A 44 -6.74 -3.92 -6.40
CA ILE A 44 -6.12 -4.51 -5.20
C ILE A 44 -6.21 -6.04 -5.24
N ASN A 45 -7.40 -6.58 -5.53
CA ASN A 45 -7.60 -8.02 -5.62
C ASN A 45 -6.79 -8.63 -6.76
N HIS A 46 -6.76 -7.98 -7.93
CA HIS A 46 -5.96 -8.42 -9.06
C HIS A 46 -4.47 -8.48 -8.69
N ALA A 47 -3.93 -7.44 -8.05
CA ALA A 47 -2.54 -7.40 -7.61
C ALA A 47 -2.23 -8.46 -6.55
N ALA A 48 -3.12 -8.64 -5.57
CA ALA A 48 -2.97 -9.65 -4.52
C ALA A 48 -3.00 -11.09 -5.08
N LEU A 49 -3.93 -11.40 -6.00
CA LEU A 49 -4.03 -12.71 -6.66
C LEU A 49 -2.76 -13.04 -7.47
N ASN A 50 -2.13 -12.02 -8.06
CA ASN A 50 -0.88 -12.17 -8.81
C ASN A 50 0.38 -12.04 -7.93
N SER A 51 0.24 -12.04 -6.61
CA SER A 51 1.36 -11.91 -5.65
C SER A 51 2.25 -10.69 -5.89
N MET A 52 1.66 -9.59 -6.33
CA MET A 52 2.37 -8.33 -6.55
C MET A 52 2.56 -7.59 -5.22
N SER A 53 3.68 -6.86 -5.10
CA SER A 53 3.91 -5.98 -3.94
C SER A 53 2.97 -4.79 -4.02
N ILE A 54 2.17 -4.57 -2.97
CA ILE A 54 1.21 -3.46 -2.92
C ILE A 54 1.39 -2.61 -1.66
N ALA A 55 1.32 -1.31 -1.85
CA ALA A 55 1.23 -0.29 -0.82
C ALA A 55 -0.19 0.29 -0.84
N ILE A 56 -0.95 0.09 0.23
CA ILE A 56 -2.32 0.60 0.33
C ILE A 56 -2.32 1.87 1.17
N TYR A 57 -2.88 2.95 0.63
CA TYR A 57 -3.13 4.16 1.39
C TYR A 57 -4.45 4.05 2.16
N ALA A 58 -4.35 4.07 3.49
CA ALA A 58 -5.46 3.95 4.42
C ALA A 58 -5.64 5.25 5.22
N GLN A 59 -6.88 5.74 5.27
CA GLN A 59 -7.25 7.02 5.88
C GLN A 59 -7.85 6.86 7.29
N ASN A 60 -8.16 5.64 7.72
CA ASN A 60 -8.69 5.35 9.05
C ASN A 60 -8.30 3.94 9.50
N ILE A 61 -8.50 3.65 10.79
CA ILE A 61 -8.11 2.37 11.40
C ILE A 61 -8.80 1.17 10.75
N THR A 62 -10.07 1.32 10.37
CA THR A 62 -10.82 0.25 9.69
C THR A 62 -10.13 -0.14 8.38
N GLN A 63 -9.71 0.85 7.59
CA GLN A 63 -8.96 0.61 6.35
C GLN A 63 -7.58 0.01 6.59
N VAL A 64 -6.90 0.36 7.69
CA VAL A 64 -5.62 -0.27 8.08
C VAL A 64 -5.80 -1.78 8.30
N VAL A 65 -6.84 -2.18 9.04
CA VAL A 65 -7.15 -3.60 9.29
C VAL A 65 -7.50 -4.33 7.99
N TYR A 66 -8.27 -3.68 7.11
CA TYR A 66 -8.59 -4.24 5.80
C TYR A 66 -7.37 -4.40 4.91
N ALA A 67 -6.50 -3.38 4.84
CA ALA A 67 -5.25 -3.45 4.08
C ALA A 67 -4.35 -4.60 4.55
N SER A 68 -4.27 -4.83 5.86
CA SER A 68 -3.55 -5.98 6.42
C SER A 68 -4.13 -7.31 5.95
N SER A 69 -5.46 -7.43 5.91
CA SER A 69 -6.14 -8.65 5.44
C SER A 69 -6.01 -8.85 3.91
N LEU A 70 -5.80 -7.77 3.16
CA LEU A 70 -5.62 -7.78 1.71
C LEU A 70 -4.17 -8.07 1.28
N SER A 71 -3.34 -8.59 2.19
CA SER A 71 -1.94 -8.94 1.94
C SER A 71 -1.09 -7.74 1.47
N ALA A 72 -1.41 -6.54 1.96
CA ALA A 72 -0.61 -5.36 1.66
C ALA A 72 0.82 -5.50 2.20
N SER A 73 1.81 -5.26 1.35
CA SER A 73 3.22 -5.23 1.75
C SER A 73 3.54 -3.98 2.57
N TYR A 74 2.86 -2.87 2.24
CA TYR A 74 2.95 -1.61 2.97
C TYR A 74 1.57 -1.02 3.21
N ILE A 75 1.38 -0.44 4.40
CA ILE A 75 0.20 0.38 4.71
C ILE A 75 0.68 1.80 4.91
N VAL A 76 0.28 2.68 4.00
CA VAL A 76 0.62 4.11 4.03
C VAL A 76 -0.52 4.85 4.72
N VAL A 77 -0.21 5.66 5.72
CA VAL A 77 -1.22 6.38 6.50
C VAL A 77 -0.85 7.85 6.67
N PRO A 78 -1.84 8.75 6.86
CA PRO A 78 -1.60 10.11 7.30
C PRO A 78 -0.80 10.16 8.61
N ARG A 79 -0.02 11.22 8.79
CA ARG A 79 0.84 11.39 9.97
C ARG A 79 0.06 11.38 11.28
N ASP A 80 -1.12 11.98 11.29
CA ASP A 80 -2.04 12.02 12.42
C ASP A 80 -2.58 10.63 12.80
N LEU A 81 -2.73 9.72 11.83
CA LEU A 81 -3.15 8.34 12.05
C LEU A 81 -1.97 7.41 12.43
N ALA A 82 -0.73 7.80 12.13
CA ALA A 82 0.45 6.93 12.23
C ALA A 82 0.62 6.25 13.59
N LYS A 83 0.41 6.96 14.70
CA LYS A 83 0.57 6.37 16.04
C LYS A 83 -0.52 5.32 16.33
N SER A 84 -1.75 5.61 15.94
CA SER A 84 -2.88 4.69 16.12
C SER A 84 -2.73 3.47 15.22
N ALA A 85 -2.32 3.64 13.96
CA ALA A 85 -2.05 2.55 13.03
C ALA A 85 -0.92 1.63 13.53
N GLN A 86 0.16 2.21 14.06
CA GLN A 86 1.24 1.43 14.68
C GLN A 86 0.71 0.59 15.85
N ASN A 87 -0.07 1.18 16.75
CA ASN A 87 -0.62 0.44 17.88
C ASN A 87 -1.51 -0.73 17.41
N VAL A 88 -2.28 -0.56 16.33
CA VAL A 88 -3.09 -1.65 15.77
C VAL A 88 -2.20 -2.77 15.23
N ALA A 89 -1.17 -2.44 14.45
CA ALA A 89 -0.24 -3.42 13.89
C ALA A 89 0.61 -4.16 14.94
N GLU A 90 0.76 -3.62 16.14
CA GLU A 90 1.46 -4.29 17.25
C GLU A 90 0.55 -5.26 18.01
N ASN A 91 -0.77 -5.12 17.92
CA ASN A 91 -1.75 -5.88 18.71
C ASN A 91 -2.60 -6.85 17.87
N TYR A 92 -2.55 -6.75 16.54
CA TYR A 92 -3.24 -7.59 15.57
C TYR A 92 -2.24 -8.19 14.59
#